data_AF-A0A2N2NW69-F1
#
_entry.id   AF-A0A2N2NW69-F1
#
_cell.length_a   1.000
_cell.length_b   1.000
_cell.length_c   1.000
_cell.angle_alpha   90.00
_cell.angle_beta   90.00
_cell.angle_gamma   90.00
#
_symmetry.space_group_name_H-M   'P 1'
#
loop_
_entity.id
_entity.type
_entity.pdbx_description
1 polymer ?
#
loop_
_entity_poly.entity_id
_entity_poly.type
_entity_poly.pdbx_seq_one_letter_code
_entity_poly.pdbx_strand_id
1 'polypeptide(L)' 'MEITKFFGGIINKGMMDVYNYDEFVPEKFERWMRFDISPSLGKKSENFTLWNLEEQPTSLEETLNQSLFTVVEFGSFT' A
#
# COMPACT_ATOMS: atom_id res chain seq x y z
N MET A 1 -9.68 -17.85 1.41
CA MET A 1 -9.28 -16.45 1.64
C MET A 1 -7.79 -16.42 1.45
N GLU A 2 -7.34 -15.84 0.35
CA GLU A 2 -5.93 -15.80 -0.03
C GLU A 2 -5.41 -14.39 0.31
N ILE A 3 -4.31 -14.31 1.05
CA ILE A 3 -3.71 -13.04 1.49
C ILE A 3 -2.46 -12.83 0.63
N THR A 4 -2.53 -11.94 -0.34
CA THR A 4 -1.39 -11.57 -1.19
C THR A 4 -0.70 -10.35 -0.58
N LYS A 5 0.61 -10.48 -0.30
CA LYS A 5 1.43 -9.40 0.27
C LYS A 5 2.32 -8.80 -0.81
N PHE A 6 2.46 -7.48 -0.80
CA PHE A 6 3.27 -6.71 -1.74
C PHE A 6 4.30 -5.86 -0.99
N PHE A 7 5.49 -5.68 -1.58
CA PHE A 7 6.55 -4.84 -1.03
C PHE A 7 6.82 -3.61 -1.91
N GLY A 8 7.14 -2.47 -1.28
CA GLY A 8 7.53 -1.26 -1.98
C GLY A 8 8.59 -0.44 -1.22
N GLY A 9 9.70 -0.14 -1.90
CA GLY A 9 10.60 1.00 -1.65
C GLY A 9 11.59 0.91 -0.47
N ILE A 10 12.83 1.38 -0.70
CA ILE A 10 13.88 1.52 0.32
C ILE A 10 13.60 2.78 1.16
N ILE A 11 13.48 2.61 2.48
CA ILE A 11 13.29 3.71 3.44
C ILE A 11 14.66 4.27 3.84
N ASN A 12 14.88 5.59 3.67
CA ASN A 12 16.14 6.25 4.01
C ASN A 12 16.26 6.44 5.55
N LYS A 13 17.45 6.37 6.13
CA LYS A 13 17.66 6.28 7.60
C LYS A 13 17.01 7.41 8.42
N GLY A 14 16.87 8.61 7.85
CA GLY A 14 16.21 9.76 8.50
C GLY A 14 14.67 9.73 8.49
N MET A 15 14.05 8.81 7.75
CA MET A 15 12.58 8.65 7.71
C MET A 15 12.06 7.70 8.80
N MET A 16 12.91 6.82 9.34
CA MET A 16 12.49 5.84 10.36
C MET A 16 11.94 6.53 11.62
N ASP A 17 12.55 7.64 12.05
CA ASP A 17 12.11 8.39 13.24
C ASP A 17 10.74 9.07 13.05
N VAL A 18 10.30 9.24 11.80
CA VAL A 18 9.08 9.98 11.44
C VAL A 18 7.97 9.06 10.88
N TYR A 19 8.34 7.86 10.46
CA TYR A 19 7.43 6.85 9.92
C TYR A 19 6.95 5.84 10.98
N ASN A 20 7.40 6.00 12.22
CA ASN A 20 6.93 5.17 13.32
C ASN A 20 5.55 5.65 13.78
N TYR A 21 4.50 4.94 13.39
CA TYR A 21 3.13 5.18 13.83
C TYR A 21 2.87 4.45 15.15
N ASP A 22 3.53 4.90 16.21
CA ASP A 22 3.21 4.51 17.59
C ASP A 22 1.80 4.98 18.00
N GLU A 23 1.27 6.02 17.35
CA GLU A 23 -0.07 6.57 17.60
C GLU A 23 -0.70 7.13 16.32
N PHE A 24 -2.02 6.97 16.16
CA PHE A 24 -2.77 7.50 15.01
C PHE A 24 -3.30 8.92 15.29
N VAL A 25 -2.41 9.91 15.19
CA VAL A 25 -2.75 11.34 15.35
C VAL A 25 -2.46 12.13 14.06
N PRO A 26 -3.27 13.17 13.73
CA PRO A 26 -3.14 13.93 12.48
C PRO A 26 -1.71 14.38 12.15
N GLU A 27 -0.97 14.84 13.15
CA GLU A 27 0.39 15.34 13.00
C GLU A 27 1.36 14.29 12.45
N LYS A 28 1.08 12.99 12.69
CA LYS A 28 1.90 11.87 12.23
C LYS A 28 1.49 11.41 10.83
N PHE A 29 0.20 11.33 10.52
CA PHE A 29 -0.26 10.78 9.23
C PHE A 29 -0.52 11.82 8.13
N GLU A 30 -0.97 13.04 8.45
CA GLU A 30 -1.35 14.02 7.42
C GLU A 30 -0.15 14.49 6.58
N ARG A 31 1.07 14.45 7.14
CA ARG A 31 2.29 14.78 6.40
C ARG A 31 2.58 13.82 5.24
N TRP A 32 2.06 12.59 5.31
CA TRP A 32 2.29 11.52 4.34
C TRP A 32 1.04 11.23 3.51
N MET A 33 -0.14 11.34 4.11
CA MET A 33 -1.41 11.00 3.49
C MET A 33 -1.99 12.18 2.72
N ARG A 34 -2.06 12.06 1.40
CA ARG A 34 -2.69 13.06 0.53
C ARG A 34 -4.17 12.72 0.29
N PHE A 35 -4.98 12.91 1.33
CA PHE A 35 -6.41 12.57 1.27
C PHE A 35 -7.18 13.38 0.24
N ASP A 36 -6.74 14.61 -0.03
CA ASP A 36 -7.32 15.54 -1.01
C ASP A 36 -7.31 15.01 -2.45
N ILE A 37 -6.30 14.21 -2.80
CA ILE A 37 -6.19 13.58 -4.13
C ILE A 37 -6.53 12.09 -4.14
N SER A 38 -7.00 11.55 -3.01
CA SER A 38 -7.30 10.13 -2.91
C SER A 38 -8.51 9.75 -3.80
N PRO A 39 -8.48 8.59 -4.47
CA PRO A 39 -9.60 8.15 -5.28
C PRO A 39 -10.89 8.04 -4.46
N SER A 40 -12.00 8.53 -5.02
CA SER A 40 -13.32 8.37 -4.40
C SER A 40 -13.75 6.90 -4.40
N LEU A 41 -14.49 6.49 -3.36
CA LEU A 41 -15.08 5.15 -3.28
C LEU A 41 -15.97 4.87 -4.50
N GLY A 42 -15.99 3.60 -4.92
CA GLY A 42 -16.78 3.13 -6.06
C GLY A 42 -16.20 3.45 -7.44
N LYS A 43 -15.08 4.20 -7.51
CA LYS A 43 -14.31 4.34 -8.75
C LYS A 43 -13.38 3.15 -8.95
N LYS A 44 -13.11 2.81 -10.22
CA LYS A 44 -12.10 1.80 -10.56
C LYS A 44 -10.75 2.30 -10.03
N SER A 45 -10.03 1.43 -9.32
CA SER A 45 -8.67 1.72 -8.87
C SER A 45 -7.74 1.94 -10.07
N GLU A 46 -6.76 2.81 -9.92
CA GLU A 46 -5.65 2.90 -10.88
C GLU A 46 -4.86 1.59 -10.85
N ASN A 47 -4.39 1.16 -12.02
CA ASN A 47 -3.50 0.00 -12.12
C ASN A 47 -2.06 0.45 -11.88
N PHE A 48 -1.31 -0.29 -11.06
CA PHE A 48 0.10 -0.02 -10.78
C PHE A 48 0.88 -1.32 -10.62
N THR A 49 2.20 -1.23 -10.86
CA THR A 49 3.11 -2.37 -10.75
C THR A 49 3.32 -2.76 -9.30
N LEU A 50 3.29 -4.06 -9.08
CA LEU A 50 3.47 -4.74 -7.81
C LEU A 50 4.55 -5.82 -7.96
N TRP A 51 5.01 -6.37 -6.85
CA TRP A 51 5.93 -7.50 -6.82
C TRP A 51 5.36 -8.59 -5.94
N ASN A 52 5.28 -9.81 -6.47
CA ASN A 52 4.86 -10.97 -5.68
C ASN A 52 5.98 -11.43 -4.73
N LEU A 53 5.71 -12.49 -3.95
CA LEU A 53 6.65 -13.03 -2.97
C LEU A 53 7.88 -13.68 -3.61
N GLU A 54 7.80 -14.04 -4.89
CA GLU A 54 8.87 -14.61 -5.71
C GLU A 54 9.67 -13.54 -6.47
N GLU A 55 9.53 -12.27 -6.08
CA GLU A 55 10.21 -11.13 -6.70
C GLU A 55 9.94 -11.03 -8.21
N GLN A 56 8.75 -11.45 -8.65
CA GLN A 56 8.30 -11.25 -10.03
C GLN A 56 7.37 -10.03 -10.12
N PRO A 57 7.52 -9.21 -11.16
CA PRO A 57 6.57 -8.13 -11.43
C PRO A 57 5.17 -8.67 -11.66
N THR A 58 4.18 -7.99 -11.10
CA THR A 58 2.74 -8.18 -11.35
C THR A 58 2.03 -6.83 -11.32
N SER A 59 0.70 -6.81 -11.39
CA SER A 59 -0.09 -5.59 -11.30
C SER A 59 -1.30 -5.77 -10.38
N LEU A 60 -1.86 -4.65 -9.92
CA LEU A 60 -3.10 -4.68 -9.15
C LEU A 60 -4.24 -5.34 -9.95
N GLU A 61 -4.38 -5.02 -11.24
CA GLU A 61 -5.44 -5.58 -12.08
C GLU A 61 -5.32 -7.10 -12.25
N GLU A 62 -4.10 -7.63 -12.43
CA GLU A 62 -3.86 -9.08 -12.45
C GLU A 62 -4.29 -9.73 -11.13
N THR A 63 -3.98 -9.10 -10.00
CA THR A 63 -4.35 -9.61 -8.67
C THR A 63 -5.87 -9.58 -8.45
N LEU A 64 -6.53 -8.48 -8.84
CA LEU A 64 -7.98 -8.34 -8.71
C LEU A 64 -8.73 -9.38 -9.55
N ASN A 65 -8.23 -9.72 -10.74
CA ASN A 65 -8.88 -10.68 -11.64
C ASN A 65 -8.79 -12.15 -11.17
N GLN A 66 -7.96 -12.44 -10.17
CA GLN A 66 -7.81 -13.79 -9.62
C GLN A 66 -8.88 -14.13 -8.57
N SER A 67 -9.66 -13.15 -8.12
CA SER A 67 -10.61 -13.32 -7.02
C SER A 67 -11.91 -12.57 -7.27
N LEU A 68 -13.02 -13.08 -6.71
CA LEU A 68 -14.30 -12.34 -6.71
C LEU A 68 -14.26 -11.11 -5.81
N PHE A 69 -13.39 -11.13 -4.80
CA PHE A 69 -13.22 -10.07 -3.83
C PHE A 69 -11.78 -10.06 -3.31
N THR A 70 -11.18 -8.88 -3.27
CA THR A 70 -9.79 -8.69 -2.83
C THR A 70 -9.75 -7.64 -1.72
N VAL A 71 -9.11 -7.97 -0.61
CA VAL A 71 -8.76 -7.03 0.45
C VAL A 71 -7.28 -6.69 0.30
N VAL A 72 -6.96 -5.40 0.24
CA VAL A 72 -5.58 -4.91 0.14
C VAL A 72 -5.18 -4.31 1.48
N GLU A 73 -4.07 -4.81 2.03
CA GLU A 73 -3.45 -4.29 3.25
C GLU A 73 -2.09 -3.70 2.89
N PHE A 74 -1.83 -2.46 3.32
CA PHE A 74 -0.54 -1.81 3.19
C PHE A 74 0.17 -1.84 4.53
N GLY A 75 1.43 -2.27 4.53
CA GLY A 75 2.28 -2.28 5.72
C GLY A 75 3.76 -2.26 5.33
N SER A 76 4.60 -1.84 6.27
CA SER A 76 6.05 -1.95 6.16
C SER A 76 6.56 -2.96 7.18
N PHE A 77 7.59 -3.71 6.82
CA PHE A 77 8.38 -4.47 7.80
C PHE A 77 9.55 -3.58 8.23
N THR A 78 9.66 -3.35 9.53
CA THR A 78 10.82 -2.69 10.16
C THR A 78 11.74 -3.72 10.77
#